data_AF-A0A0V1FZE9-F1
#
_entry.id   AF-A0A0V1FZE9-F1
#
_cell.length_a   1.000
_cell.length_b   1.000
_cell.length_c   1.000
_cell.angle_alpha   90.00
_cell.angle_beta   90.00
_cell.angle_gamma   90.00
#
_symmetry.space_group_name_H-M   'P 1'
#
loop_
_entity.id
_entity.type
_entity.pdbx_description
1 polymer ?
#
loop_
_entity_poly.entity_id
_entity_poly.type
_entity_poly.pdbx_seq_one_letter_code
_entity_poly.pdbx_strand_id
1 'polypeptide(L)'
;MDKLLHRKNAQLHWLRSALDDLRAALDSDKDHRQRCQMRVSEKWAKYDRVVEQLLEVSETAESIDTLIDERETLSDELMELRVKADHDSGIYIKEGPEKKEIQRSTPSNVCLPKLEIRKYNRDQHSATL
;
A
#
# COMPACT_ATOMS: atom_id res chain seq x y z
N MET A 1 4.76 25.18 12.19
CA MET A 1 5.53 24.00 11.75
C MET A 1 5.87 23.06 12.92
N ASP A 2 6.36 23.57 14.05
CA ASP A 2 6.85 22.72 15.17
C ASP A 2 5.86 21.70 15.72
N LYS A 3 4.59 22.08 15.92
CA LYS A 3 3.56 21.14 16.43
C LYS A 3 3.33 19.95 15.49
N LEU A 4 3.38 20.18 14.16
CA LEU A 4 3.24 19.11 13.16
C LEU A 4 4.47 18.22 13.16
N LEU A 5 5.67 18.80 13.28
CA LEU A 5 6.91 18.02 13.37
C LEU A 5 6.94 17.13 14.61
N HIS A 6 6.54 17.65 15.77
CA HIS A 6 6.41 16.85 17.00
C HIS A 6 5.40 15.72 16.84
N ARG A 7 4.25 16.00 16.23
CA ARG A 7 3.23 14.99 15.94
C ARG A 7 3.75 13.92 15.00
N LYS A 8 4.46 14.30 13.93
CA LYS A 8 5.08 13.37 12.98
C LYS A 8 6.08 12.47 13.67
N ASN A 9 6.94 13.02 14.52
CA ASN A 9 7.92 12.24 15.29
C ASN A 9 7.24 11.27 16.27
N ALA A 10 6.13 11.65 16.89
CA ALA A 10 5.34 10.74 17.71
C ALA A 10 4.70 9.60 16.89
N GLN A 11 4.12 9.91 15.72
CA GLN A 11 3.60 8.86 14.83
C GLN A 11 4.70 7.93 14.32
N LEU A 12 5.87 8.48 13.97
CA LEU A 12 7.03 7.72 13.53
C LEU A 12 7.49 6.74 14.61
N HIS A 13 7.58 7.19 15.87
CA HIS A 13 7.93 6.31 16.99
C HIS A 13 6.94 5.16 17.15
N TRP A 14 5.64 5.42 17.07
CA TRP A 14 4.61 4.37 17.13
C TRP A 14 4.64 3.43 15.93
N LEU A 15 4.94 3.94 14.73
CA LEU A 15 5.10 3.12 13.54
C LEU A 15 6.31 2.19 13.66
N ARG A 16 7.46 2.71 14.08
CA ARG A 16 8.68 1.90 14.32
C ARG A 16 8.42 0.78 15.32
N SER A 17 7.79 1.10 16.46
CA SER A 17 7.39 0.08 17.43
C SER A 17 6.48 -0.98 16.84
N ALA A 18 5.53 -0.60 15.96
CA ALA A 18 4.65 -1.58 15.30
C ALA A 18 5.40 -2.44 14.27
N LEU A 19 6.38 -1.86 13.56
CA LEU A 19 7.26 -2.60 12.63
C LEU A 19 8.10 -3.63 13.39
N ASP A 20 8.63 -3.27 14.55
CA ASP A 20 9.37 -4.19 15.43
C ASP A 20 8.47 -5.30 15.98
N ASP A 21 7.24 -5.00 16.37
CA ASP A 21 6.24 -6.01 16.75
C ASP A 21 5.95 -6.98 15.59
N LEU A 22 5.82 -6.47 14.35
CA LEU A 22 5.62 -7.31 13.17
C LEU A 22 6.85 -8.18 12.88
N ARG A 23 8.07 -7.64 13.00
CA ARG A 23 9.32 -8.39 12.89
C ARG A 23 9.38 -9.55 13.87
N ALA A 24 9.06 -9.29 15.14
CA ALA A 24 9.03 -10.32 16.18
C ALA A 24 7.93 -11.38 15.92
N ALA A 25 6.85 -10.99 15.25
CA ALA A 25 5.74 -11.86 14.89
C ALA A 25 5.91 -12.62 13.56
N LEU A 26 7.03 -12.47 12.84
CA LEU A 26 7.22 -13.14 11.54
C LEU A 26 7.11 -14.67 11.65
N ASP A 27 7.76 -15.25 12.67
CA ASP A 27 7.78 -16.69 12.93
C ASP A 27 6.59 -17.18 13.79
N SER A 28 5.63 -16.29 14.06
CA SER A 28 4.44 -16.62 14.85
C SER A 28 3.33 -17.25 14.01
N ASP A 29 2.23 -17.65 14.65
CA ASP A 29 1.05 -18.11 13.92
C ASP A 29 0.47 -17.03 13.00
N LYS A 30 -0.23 -17.48 11.96
CA LYS A 30 -0.82 -16.62 10.94
C LYS A 30 -1.72 -15.53 11.52
N ASP A 31 -2.52 -15.83 12.54
CA ASP A 31 -3.47 -14.87 13.11
C ASP A 31 -2.74 -13.80 13.94
N HIS A 32 -1.69 -14.16 14.67
CA HIS A 32 -0.82 -13.19 15.35
C HIS A 32 -0.12 -12.28 14.35
N ARG A 33 0.50 -12.85 13.32
CA ARG A 33 1.18 -12.09 12.26
C ARG A 33 0.25 -11.14 11.51
N GLN A 34 -0.96 -11.58 11.15
CA GLN A 34 -1.97 -10.74 10.51
C GLN A 34 -2.43 -9.58 11.41
N ARG A 35 -2.59 -9.81 12.72
CA ARG A 35 -2.90 -8.73 13.68
C ARG A 35 -1.79 -7.69 13.74
N CYS A 36 -0.53 -8.11 13.71
CA CYS A 36 0.61 -7.19 13.67
C CYS A 36 0.66 -6.40 12.35
N GLN A 37 0.42 -7.04 11.19
CA GLN A 37 0.31 -6.35 9.90
C GLN A 37 -0.80 -5.28 9.89
N MET A 38 -1.96 -5.58 10.50
CA MET A 38 -3.06 -4.62 10.61
C MET A 38 -2.68 -3.41 11.46
N ARG A 39 -2.00 -3.62 12.59
CA ARG A 39 -1.48 -2.54 13.45
C ARG A 39 -0.47 -1.67 12.70
N VAL A 40 0.49 -2.28 12.01
CA VAL A 40 1.46 -1.54 11.18
C VAL A 40 0.74 -0.68 10.15
N SER A 41 -0.26 -1.23 9.45
CA SER A 41 -1.03 -0.49 8.44
C SER A 41 -1.81 0.67 9.02
N GLU A 42 -2.38 0.51 10.23
CA GLU A 42 -3.05 1.60 10.96
C GLU A 42 -2.08 2.73 11.35
N LYS A 43 -0.89 2.37 11.87
CA LYS A 43 0.14 3.34 12.26
C LYS A 43 0.73 4.04 11.05
N TRP A 44 0.96 3.31 9.96
CA TRP A 44 1.43 3.84 8.69
C TRP A 44 0.49 4.93 8.20
N ALA A 45 -0.81 4.66 8.08
CA ALA A 45 -1.79 5.64 7.59
C ALA A 45 -1.82 6.93 8.45
N LYS A 46 -1.61 6.81 9.77
CA LYS A 46 -1.55 7.98 10.66
C LYS A 46 -0.27 8.78 10.49
N TYR A 47 0.87 8.11 10.30
CA TYR A 47 2.15 8.75 10.00
C TYR A 47 2.10 9.45 8.64
N ASP A 48 1.68 8.73 7.60
CA ASP A 48 1.59 9.18 6.21
C ASP A 48 0.78 10.48 6.09
N ARG A 49 -0.40 10.50 6.72
CA ARG A 49 -1.26 11.69 6.76
C ARG A 49 -0.59 12.92 7.40
N VAL A 50 0.27 12.73 8.40
CA VAL A 50 0.98 13.86 9.03
C VAL A 50 2.16 14.30 8.17
N VAL A 51 2.83 13.37 7.48
CA VAL A 51 3.87 13.69 6.49
C VAL A 51 3.28 14.49 5.34
N GLU A 52 2.13 14.09 4.79
CA GLU A 52 1.42 14.87 3.76
C GLU A 52 1.13 16.31 4.21
N GLN A 53 0.59 16.48 5.42
CA GLN A 53 0.36 17.82 6.00
C GLN A 53 1.66 18.62 6.17
N LEU A 54 2.79 17.97 6.46
CA LEU A 54 4.08 18.64 6.54
C LEU A 54 4.56 19.05 5.16
N LEU A 55 4.46 18.17 4.16
CA LEU A 55 4.83 18.47 2.78
C LEU A 55 4.03 19.66 2.21
N GLU A 56 2.74 19.78 2.55
CA GLU A 56 1.89 20.92 2.15
C GLU A 56 2.35 22.27 2.71
N VAL A 57 2.99 22.28 3.89
CA VAL A 57 3.40 23.51 4.60
C VAL A 57 4.91 23.73 4.60
N SER A 58 5.68 22.82 4.01
CA SER A 58 7.13 22.93 3.89
C SER A 58 7.50 23.93 2.81
N GLU A 59 8.38 24.86 3.15
CA GLU A 59 8.80 25.95 2.26
C GLU A 59 10.16 25.70 1.60
N THR A 60 10.95 24.76 2.14
CA THR A 60 12.31 24.47 1.66
C THR A 60 12.37 23.11 0.98
N ALA A 61 13.08 23.05 -0.15
CA ALA A 61 13.35 21.80 -0.87
C ALA A 61 14.03 20.76 0.04
N GLU A 62 15.02 21.18 0.85
CA GLU A 62 15.69 20.29 1.80
C GLU A 62 14.72 19.66 2.82
N SER A 63 13.74 20.40 3.34
CA SER A 63 12.74 19.83 4.24
C SER A 63 11.76 18.90 3.54
N ILE A 64 11.50 19.13 2.24
CA ILE A 64 10.63 18.27 1.44
C ILE A 64 11.35 16.95 1.14
N ASP A 65 12.59 17.03 0.65
CA ASP A 65 13.42 15.88 0.29
C ASP A 65 13.61 14.97 1.52
N THR A 66 13.97 15.53 2.68
CA THR A 66 14.14 14.75 3.92
C THR A 66 12.86 14.03 4.37
N LEU A 67 11.68 14.62 4.15
CA LEU A 67 10.40 13.97 4.46
C LEU A 67 10.06 12.86 3.47
N ILE A 68 10.35 13.08 2.18
CA ILE A 68 10.13 12.08 1.13
C ILE A 68 11.06 10.88 1.35
N ASP A 69 12.36 11.12 1.54
CA ASP A 69 13.36 10.07 1.75
C ASP A 69 13.03 9.19 2.96
N GLU A 70 12.61 9.79 4.08
CA GLU A 70 12.21 9.03 5.26
C GLU A 70 10.96 8.18 4.99
N ARG A 71 9.98 8.75 4.30
CA ARG A 71 8.75 8.05 3.93
C ARG A 71 9.04 6.88 2.98
N GLU A 72 9.87 7.07 1.97
CA GLU A 72 10.26 6.01 1.03
C GLU A 72 11.00 4.88 1.75
N THR A 73 11.98 5.22 2.59
CA THR A 73 12.73 4.25 3.39
C THR A 73 11.81 3.37 4.25
N LEU A 74 10.84 3.97 4.94
CA LEU A 74 9.90 3.21 5.76
C LEU A 74 8.90 2.42 4.93
N SER A 75 8.54 2.90 3.73
CA SER A 75 7.68 2.19 2.79
C SER A 75 8.36 0.91 2.29
N ASP A 76 9.64 0.99 1.94
CA ASP A 76 10.45 -0.15 1.51
C ASP A 76 10.59 -1.20 2.62
N GLU A 77 10.90 -0.75 3.85
CA GLU A 77 10.96 -1.59 5.04
C GLU A 77 9.64 -2.33 5.29
N LEU A 78 8.51 -1.62 5.19
CA LEU A 78 7.17 -2.17 5.37
C LEU A 78 6.82 -3.17 4.25
N MET A 79 7.21 -2.90 3.01
CA MET A 79 7.03 -3.82 1.89
C MET A 79 7.81 -5.12 2.14
N GLU A 80 9.09 -5.02 2.53
CA GLU A 80 9.93 -6.17 2.83
C GLU A 80 9.34 -7.03 3.96
N LEU A 81 8.82 -6.42 5.03
CA LEU A 81 8.19 -7.14 6.13
C LEU A 81 6.87 -7.82 5.73
N ARG A 82 6.06 -7.18 4.87
CA ARG A 82 4.85 -7.81 4.32
C ARG A 82 5.18 -9.01 3.48
N VAL A 83 6.16 -8.86 2.58
CA VAL A 83 6.69 -9.95 1.76
C VAL A 83 7.09 -11.11 2.68
N LYS A 84 7.97 -10.89 3.67
CA LYS A 84 8.39 -11.93 4.62
C LYS A 84 7.24 -12.58 5.38
N ALA A 85 6.28 -11.78 5.84
CA ALA A 85 5.12 -12.28 6.56
C ALA A 85 4.17 -13.14 5.68
N ASP A 86 4.21 -12.92 4.37
CA ASP A 86 3.45 -13.70 3.40
C ASP A 86 4.24 -14.91 2.86
N HIS A 87 5.56 -15.01 3.10
CA HIS A 87 6.37 -16.14 2.58
C HIS A 87 6.05 -17.51 3.21
N ASP A 88 5.35 -17.53 4.34
CA ASP A 88 4.71 -18.74 4.88
C ASP A 88 3.44 -19.17 4.13
N SER A 89 2.96 -18.37 3.16
CA SER A 89 1.84 -18.71 2.29
C SER A 89 2.26 -19.51 1.04
N GLY A 90 3.53 -19.89 0.91
CA GLY A 90 3.98 -20.83 -0.13
C GLY A 90 3.94 -20.31 -1.57
N ILE A 91 4.03 -19.00 -1.80
CA ILE A 91 4.12 -18.44 -3.16
C ILE A 91 5.38 -17.59 -3.28
N TYR A 92 6.51 -18.25 -3.55
CA TYR A 92 7.67 -17.60 -4.14
C TYR A 92 7.30 -17.22 -5.59
N ILE A 93 7.03 -15.94 -5.86
CA ILE A 93 7.17 -15.43 -7.23
C ILE A 93 8.67 -15.27 -7.46
N LYS A 94 9.31 -16.33 -8.00
CA LYS A 94 10.67 -16.23 -8.51
C LYS A 94 10.66 -15.34 -9.75
N GLU A 95 11.32 -14.19 -9.68
CA GLU A 95 11.64 -13.44 -10.89
C GLU A 95 12.78 -14.13 -11.68
N GLY A 96 12.38 -14.86 -12.72
CA GLY A 96 13.11 -15.11 -13.99
C GLY A 96 14.30 -16.09 -14.01
N PRO A 97 14.61 -16.77 -15.14
CA PRO A 97 14.24 -16.42 -16.52
C PRO A 97 13.53 -17.54 -17.31
N GLU A 98 12.87 -17.11 -18.39
CA GLU A 98 12.47 -17.88 -19.58
C GLU A 98 11.15 -18.68 -19.57
N LYS A 99 10.22 -18.16 -20.40
CA LYS A 99 9.11 -18.80 -21.12
C LYS A 99 8.69 -20.19 -20.64
N LYS A 100 7.69 -20.24 -19.76
CA LYS A 100 6.76 -21.38 -19.71
C LYS A 100 5.33 -20.86 -19.77
N GLU A 101 4.62 -21.35 -20.77
CA GLU A 101 3.24 -21.03 -21.08
C GLU A 101 2.37 -21.10 -19.82
N ILE A 102 1.49 -20.11 -19.69
CA ILE A 102 0.43 -20.06 -18.71
C ILE A 102 -0.38 -21.35 -18.86
N GLN A 103 -0.25 -22.28 -17.91
CA GLN A 103 -1.21 -23.36 -17.78
C GLN A 103 -2.54 -22.72 -17.40
N ARG A 104 -3.42 -22.64 -18.39
CA ARG A 104 -4.81 -22.22 -18.26
C ARG A 104 -5.44 -22.97 -17.10
N SER A 105 -5.70 -22.25 -16.02
CA SER A 105 -6.52 -22.74 -14.92
C SER A 105 -7.87 -23.16 -15.47
N THR A 106 -8.34 -24.32 -14.99
CA THR A 106 -9.69 -24.86 -15.15
C THR A 106 -10.77 -23.76 -15.19
N PRO A 107 -11.77 -23.88 -16.08
CA PRO A 107 -12.82 -22.88 -16.18
C PRO A 107 -13.60 -22.85 -14.85
N SER A 108 -13.54 -21.69 -14.19
CA SER A 108 -14.43 -21.37 -13.08
C SER A 108 -15.87 -21.35 -13.62
N ASN A 109 -16.73 -22.24 -13.11
CA ASN A 109 -18.15 -22.32 -13.48
C ASN A 109 -18.99 -21.16 -12.92
N VAL A 110 -18.38 -19.99 -12.71
CA VAL A 110 -19.10 -18.79 -12.27
C VAL A 110 -19.69 -18.14 -13.51
N CYS A 111 -20.95 -18.45 -13.79
CA CYS A 111 -21.72 -17.81 -14.84
C CYS A 111 -22.03 -16.37 -14.40
N LEU A 112 -21.19 -15.42 -14.83
CA LEU A 112 -21.48 -14.00 -14.63
C LEU A 112 -22.68 -13.62 -15.54
N PRO A 113 -23.72 -12.95 -15.02
CA PRO A 113 -24.81 -12.46 -15.84
C PRO A 113 -24.26 -11.52 -16.92
N LYS A 114 -24.65 -11.74 -18.19
CA LYS A 114 -24.28 -10.85 -19.29
C LYS A 114 -24.87 -9.46 -19.03
N LEU A 115 -23.99 -8.48 -18.79
CA LEU A 115 -24.33 -7.06 -18.79
C LEU A 115 -24.55 -6.60 -20.24
N GLU A 116 -25.80 -6.33 -20.60
CA GLU A 116 -26.14 -5.68 -21.87
C GLU A 116 -26.13 -4.16 -21.67
N ILE A 117 -25.06 -3.50 -22.13
CA ILE A 117 -24.96 -2.04 -22.12
C ILE A 117 -25.50 -1.51 -23.46
N ARG A 118 -26.68 -0.88 -23.42
CA ARG A 118 -27.18 -0.10 -24.56
C ARG A 118 -26.36 1.19 -24.68
N LYS A 119 -25.68 1.37 -25.82
CA LYS A 119 -25.01 2.63 -26.16
C LYS A 119 -26.05 3.67 -26.55
N TYR A 120 -25.94 4.87 -25.99
CA TYR A 120 -26.72 6.03 -26.41
C TYR A 120 -26.12 6.58 -27.71
N ASN A 121 -26.87 6.52 -28.80
CA ASN A 121 -26.51 7.23 -30.03
C ASN A 121 -26.92 8.69 -29.86
N ARG A 122 -25.92 9.57 -29.73
CA ARG A 122 -26.10 11.01 -29.77
C ARG A 122 -26.29 11.41 -31.24
N ASP A 123 -27.54 11.54 -31.68
CA ASP A 123 -27.79 12.29 -32.91
C ASP A 123 -27.42 13.75 -32.68
N GLN A 124 -26.49 14.26 -33.49
CA GLN A 124 -26.13 15.66 -33.52
C GLN A 124 -27.33 16.47 -33.99
N HIS A 125 -28.14 16.97 -33.07
CA HIS A 125 -29.02 18.09 -33.37
C HIS A 125 -28.17 19.36 -33.39
N SER A 126 -27.92 19.81 -34.62
CA SER A 126 -27.46 21.13 -35.00
C SER A 126 -28.18 22.20 -34.16
N ALA A 127 -27.40 23.03 -33.49
CA ALA A 127 -27.90 24.29 -32.96
C ALA A 127 -28.36 25.17 -34.12
N THR A 128 -29.62 25.60 -34.12
CA THR A 128 -30.04 26.79 -34.86
C THR A 128 -31.22 27.44 -34.14
N LEU A 129 -30.91 28.61 -33.55
CA LEU A 129 -31.73 29.75 -33.14
C LEU A 129 -33.08 29.49 -32.44
#